data_AF-A0A6B3EF13-F1
#
_entry.id   AF-A0A6B3EF13-F1
#
_cell.length_a   1.000
_cell.length_b   1.000
_cell.length_c   1.000
_cell.angle_alpha   90.00
_cell.angle_beta   90.00
_cell.angle_gamma   90.00
#
_symmetry.space_group_name_H-M   'P 1'
#
loop_
_entity.id
_entity.type
_entity.pdbx_description
1 polymer ?
#
loop_
_entity_poly.entity_id
_entity_poly.type
_entity_poly.pdbx_seq_one_letter_code
_entity_poly.pdbx_strand_id
1 'polypeptide(L)'
;EAAGAIPVDDSKGEHVEEILERTGGGADRGCECVGYQAHDPQGHEKPESTMNDLVASVRATGGIGVVGVFLPQDEGAPTELTREGKL
;
A
#
# COMPACT_ATOMS: atom_id res chain seq x y z
N GLU A 1 19.50 3.16 -12.02
CA GLU A 1 20.08 2.33 -10.94
C GLU A 1 19.04 1.28 -10.57
N ALA A 2 19.42 0.01 -10.42
CA ALA A 2 18.48 -1.06 -10.06
C ALA A 2 18.86 -1.58 -8.67
N ALA A 3 17.95 -1.41 -7.70
CA ALA A 3 18.17 -1.76 -6.29
C ALA A 3 18.16 -3.28 -6.02
N GLY A 4 18.41 -4.13 -7.03
CA GLY A 4 18.31 -5.58 -6.91
C GLY A 4 16.88 -6.12 -6.69
N ALA A 5 15.86 -5.28 -6.85
CA ALA A 5 14.46 -5.65 -6.73
C ALA A 5 13.84 -6.01 -8.09
N ILE A 6 12.82 -6.85 -8.08
CA ILE A 6 12.01 -7.14 -9.26
C ILE A 6 10.81 -6.19 -9.22
N PRO A 7 10.65 -5.28 -10.21
CA PRO A 7 9.51 -4.38 -10.23
C PRO A 7 8.22 -5.16 -10.55
N VAL A 8 7.12 -4.70 -9.97
CA VAL A 8 5.74 -5.04 -10.34
C VAL A 8 5.18 -3.83 -11.09
N ASP A 9 4.50 -4.08 -12.21
CA ASP A 9 3.98 -3.04 -13.10
C ASP A 9 2.46 -3.17 -13.20
N ASP A 10 1.77 -2.38 -12.38
CA ASP A 10 0.31 -2.39 -12.23
C ASP A 10 -0.42 -2.01 -13.54
N SER A 11 0.29 -1.48 -14.57
CA SER A 11 -0.31 -1.27 -15.89
C SER A 11 -0.49 -2.58 -16.69
N LYS A 12 0.10 -3.68 -16.23
CA LYS A 12 0.12 -4.98 -16.92
C LYS A 12 -0.68 -6.07 -16.21
N GLY A 13 -1.22 -5.81 -15.03
CA GLY A 13 -2.00 -6.76 -14.24
C GLY A 13 -2.20 -6.29 -12.81
N GLU A 14 -2.83 -7.14 -12.00
CA GLU A 14 -3.06 -6.89 -10.58
C GLU A 14 -1.80 -7.19 -9.77
N HIS A 15 -1.23 -6.18 -9.12
CA HIS A 15 0.03 -6.27 -8.40
C HIS A 15 0.00 -7.23 -7.22
N VAL A 16 -1.12 -7.28 -6.50
CA VAL A 16 -1.30 -8.21 -5.39
C VAL A 16 -1.20 -9.66 -5.86
N GLU A 17 -1.87 -10.01 -6.97
CA GLU A 17 -1.82 -11.36 -7.53
C GLU A 17 -0.40 -11.73 -7.96
N GLU A 18 0.29 -10.83 -8.66
CA GLU A 18 1.69 -11.03 -9.09
C GLU A 18 2.62 -11.26 -7.89
N ILE A 19 2.46 -10.50 -6.81
CA ILE A 19 3.26 -10.67 -5.58
C ILE A 19 2.97 -12.03 -4.96
N LEU A 20 1.70 -12.42 -4.82
CA LEU A 20 1.31 -13.70 -4.23
C LEU A 20 1.87 -14.88 -5.01
N GLU A 21 1.78 -14.85 -6.34
CA GLU A 21 2.32 -15.91 -7.21
C GLU A 21 3.84 -16.04 -7.06
N ARG A 22 4.57 -14.91 -7.07
CA ARG A 22 6.03 -14.90 -6.99
C ARG A 22 6.58 -15.31 -5.63
N THR A 23 5.82 -15.07 -4.57
CA THR A 23 6.24 -15.33 -3.18
C THR A 23 5.67 -16.62 -2.61
N GLY A 24 4.84 -17.34 -3.38
CA GLY A 24 4.20 -18.58 -2.93
C GLY A 24 3.15 -18.34 -1.85
N GLY A 25 2.33 -17.29 -2.01
CA GLY A 25 1.22 -16.96 -1.10
C GLY A 25 1.48 -15.78 -0.16
N GLY A 26 2.42 -14.90 -0.50
CA GLY A 26 2.65 -13.62 0.19
C GLY A 26 4.07 -13.44 0.70
N ALA A 27 4.53 -12.19 0.70
CA ALA A 27 5.85 -11.79 1.18
C ALA A 27 5.94 -11.91 2.71
N ASP A 28 7.12 -12.23 3.25
CA ASP A 28 7.32 -12.28 4.70
C ASP A 28 7.26 -10.90 5.36
N ARG A 29 7.64 -9.85 4.61
CA ARG A 29 7.68 -8.46 5.06
C ARG A 29 7.16 -7.52 3.98
N GLY A 30 6.40 -6.50 4.38
CA GLY A 30 6.01 -5.36 3.57
C GLY A 30 6.47 -4.04 4.19
N CYS A 31 6.78 -3.04 3.36
CA CYS A 31 6.98 -1.65 3.81
C CYS A 31 5.86 -0.80 3.25
N GLU A 32 5.17 -0.07 4.10
CA GLU A 32 4.41 1.08 3.66
C GLU A 32 5.29 2.31 3.60
N CYS A 33 5.47 2.84 2.40
CA CYS A 33 6.42 3.91 2.15
C CYS A 33 5.81 5.10 1.36
N VAL A 34 4.47 5.22 1.31
CA VAL A 34 3.76 6.33 0.65
C VAL A 34 3.12 7.26 1.70
N GLY A 35 2.16 6.77 2.48
CA GLY A 35 1.44 7.54 3.50
C GLY A 35 0.06 8.04 3.04
N TYR A 36 -0.50 8.98 3.80
CA TYR A 36 -1.89 9.43 3.66
C TYR A 36 -2.23 10.05 2.29
N GLN A 37 -1.23 10.47 1.51
CA GLN A 37 -1.42 11.05 0.17
C GLN A 37 -1.32 10.01 -0.95
N ALA A 38 -1.42 8.72 -0.64
CA ALA A 38 -1.61 7.68 -1.64
C ALA A 38 -2.79 8.04 -2.55
N HIS A 39 -2.66 7.78 -3.85
CA HIS A 39 -3.65 8.21 -4.84
C HIS A 39 -3.77 7.22 -6.01
N ASP A 40 -4.89 7.27 -6.71
CA ASP A 40 -5.09 6.52 -7.94
C ASP A 40 -4.29 7.12 -9.12
N PRO A 41 -4.20 6.46 -10.28
CA PRO A 41 -3.49 7.01 -11.44
C PRO A 41 -4.08 8.32 -12.01
N GLN A 42 -5.31 8.68 -11.62
CA GLN A 42 -5.95 9.95 -11.98
C GLN A 42 -5.63 11.08 -10.98
N GLY A 43 -4.96 10.76 -9.87
CA GLY A 43 -4.55 11.68 -8.84
C GLY A 43 -5.59 11.90 -7.73
N HIS A 44 -6.64 11.07 -7.65
CA HIS A 44 -7.56 11.14 -6.52
C HIS A 44 -6.98 10.40 -5.32
N GLU A 45 -6.94 11.07 -4.17
CA GLU A 45 -6.45 10.48 -2.94
C GLU A 45 -7.26 9.25 -2.53
N LYS A 46 -6.52 8.19 -2.18
CA LYS A 46 -6.96 6.91 -1.64
C LYS A 46 -6.03 6.56 -0.48
N PRO A 47 -6.11 7.26 0.66
CA PRO A 47 -5.16 7.13 1.77
C PRO A 47 -4.98 5.69 2.27
N GLU A 48 -6.00 4.84 2.09
CA GLU A 48 -6.05 3.46 2.53
C GLU A 48 -5.42 2.45 1.55
N SER A 49 -5.19 2.83 0.28
CA SER A 49 -4.91 1.87 -0.80
C SER A 49 -3.65 1.05 -0.54
N THR A 50 -2.53 1.72 -0.28
CA THR A 50 -1.23 1.07 -0.07
C THR A 50 -1.24 0.15 1.15
N MET A 51 -1.94 0.55 2.22
CA MET A 51 -2.08 -0.28 3.42
C MET A 51 -2.91 -1.53 3.15
N ASN A 52 -4.03 -1.40 2.45
CA ASN A 52 -4.90 -2.52 2.09
C ASN A 52 -4.16 -3.52 1.19
N ASP A 53 -3.42 -3.02 0.20
CA ASP A 53 -2.64 -3.85 -0.71
C ASP A 53 -1.50 -4.59 0.01
N LEU A 54 -0.84 -3.94 0.98
CA LEU A 54 0.17 -4.59 1.81
C LEU A 54 -0.42 -5.70 2.68
N VAL A 55 -1.60 -5.49 3.26
CA VAL A 55 -2.31 -6.54 4.02
C VAL A 55 -2.65 -7.73 3.12
N ALA A 56 -3.03 -7.48 1.86
CA ALA A 56 -3.32 -8.53 0.90
C ALA A 56 -2.07 -9.25 0.37
N SER A 57 -0.92 -8.55 0.32
CA SER A 57 0.33 -9.04 -0.28
C SER A 57 1.30 -9.70 0.72
N VAL A 58 1.18 -9.39 2.01
CA VAL A 58 1.99 -9.96 3.08
C VAL A 58 1.32 -11.22 3.61
N ARG A 59 2.10 -12.31 3.77
CA ARG A 59 1.55 -13.58 4.27
C ARG A 59 1.03 -13.46 5.69
N ALA A 60 0.12 -14.38 6.05
CA ALA A 60 -0.29 -14.54 7.44
C ALA A 60 0.93 -14.68 8.36
N THR A 61 0.90 -13.98 9.50
CA THR A 61 2.02 -13.88 10.48
C THR A 61 3.27 -13.13 9.98
N GLY A 62 3.26 -12.59 8.77
CA GLY A 62 4.27 -11.66 8.26
C GLY A 62 4.24 -10.30 8.96
N GLY A 63 5.19 -9.42 8.61
CA GLY A 63 5.33 -8.11 9.26
C GLY A 63 5.20 -6.95 8.28
N ILE A 64 4.41 -5.94 8.63
CA ILE A 64 4.34 -4.66 7.90
C ILE A 64 5.09 -3.60 8.71
N GLY A 65 6.09 -2.98 8.08
CA GLY A 65 6.74 -1.79 8.59
C GLY A 65 6.15 -0.54 7.94
N VAL A 66 5.86 0.50 8.71
CA VAL A 66 5.25 1.73 8.18
C VAL A 66 6.22 2.88 8.34
N VAL A 67 6.64 3.46 7.22
CA VAL A 67 7.50 4.65 7.13
C VAL A 67 6.72 5.83 6.53
N GLY A 68 5.71 5.56 5.71
CA GLY A 68 4.77 6.56 5.19
C GLY A 68 4.13 7.39 6.31
N VAL A 69 3.92 8.67 6.06
CA VAL A 69 3.35 9.59 7.05
C VAL A 69 1.83 9.43 7.07
N PHE A 70 1.25 9.31 8.26
CA PHE A 70 -0.19 9.33 8.47
C PHE A 70 -0.55 10.41 9.48
N LEU A 71 -1.57 11.18 9.16
CA LEU A 71 -2.05 12.26 10.03
C LEU A 71 -3.12 11.72 10.98
N PRO A 72 -3.12 12.15 12.25
CA PRO A 72 -4.17 11.78 13.20
C PRO A 72 -5.52 12.43 12.85
N GLN A 73 -5.50 13.52 12.08
CA GLN A 73 -6.68 14.23 11.62
C GLN A 73 -6.33 15.01 10.35
N ASP A 74 -7.20 14.97 9.34
CA ASP A 74 -7.08 15.73 8.10
C ASP A 74 -8.46 16.18 7.61
N GLU A 75 -8.86 17.42 7.90
CA GLU A 75 -10.17 17.93 7.51
C GLU A 75 -10.39 17.96 5.97
N GLY A 76 -9.31 17.97 5.19
CA GLY A 76 -9.35 17.97 3.73
C GLY A 76 -9.56 16.59 3.10
N ALA A 77 -9.49 15.51 3.90
CA ALA A 77 -9.50 14.15 3.39
C ALA A 77 -10.83 13.76 2.71
N PRO A 78 -10.79 12.82 1.74
CA PRO A 78 -11.92 12.51 0.86
C PRO A 78 -13.10 11.83 1.55
N THR A 79 -12.88 11.16 2.68
CA THR A 79 -13.94 10.44 3.43
C THR A 79 -13.95 10.82 4.92
N GLU A 80 -15.10 10.68 5.58
CA GLU A 80 -15.23 10.96 7.02
C GLU A 80 -14.24 10.17 7.88
N LEU A 81 -13.99 8.89 7.55
CA LEU A 81 -13.02 8.06 8.27
C LEU A 81 -11.60 8.58 8.11
N THR A 82 -11.20 8.90 6.87
CA THR A 82 -9.87 9.44 6.59
C THR A 82 -9.65 10.80 7.23
N ARG A 83 -10.71 11.60 7.42
CA ARG A 83 -10.61 12.87 8.16
C ARG A 83 -10.26 12.68 9.63
N GLU A 84 -10.66 11.56 10.22
CA GLU A 84 -10.31 11.15 11.58
C GLU A 84 -9.01 10.32 11.63
N GLY A 85 -8.21 10.29 10.56
CA GLY A 85 -6.97 9.54 10.48
C GLY A 85 -7.16 8.01 10.46
N LYS A 86 -8.35 7.53 10.05
CA LYS A 86 -8.67 6.10 9.96
C LYS A 86 -8.64 5.64 8.50
N LEU A 87 -8.02 4.47 8.28
CA LEU A 87 -7.89 3.79 6.99
C LEU A 87 -8.69 2.50 6.98
#